data_AF-W0FTZ2-F1
#
_entry.id   AF-W0FTZ2-F1
#
_cell.length_a   1.000
_cell.length_b   1.000
_cell.length_c   1.000
_cell.angle_alpha   90.00
_cell.angle_beta   90.00
_cell.angle_gamma   90.00
#
_symmetry.space_group_name_H-M   'P 1'
#
loop_
_entity.id
_entity.type
_entity.pdbx_description
1 polymer ?
#
loop_
_entity_poly.entity_id
_entity_poly.type
_entity_poly.pdbx_seq_one_letter_code
_entity_poly.pdbx_strand_id
1 'polypeptide(L)'
;MIGVYDLAEQAYHREDLNEFMEIAGLTGSVTRMNGEVYPHLHATLAGQDNAVHAGHVIGLVVGATCEMFVRVLDGEVNRARDESLGINTIRF
;
A
#
# COMPACT_ATOMS: atom_id res chain seq x y z
N MET A 1 0.72 -0.31 -9.84
CA MET A 1 0.27 1.07 -9.55
C MET A 1 0.68 1.47 -8.15
N ILE A 2 1.48 2.52 -8.04
CA ILE A 2 1.78 3.20 -6.79
C ILE A 2 1.18 4.60 -6.80
N GLY A 3 1.10 5.26 -5.64
CA GLY A 3 0.63 6.63 -5.60
C GLY A 3 1.07 7.40 -4.37
N VAL A 4 0.89 8.71 -4.46
CA VAL A 4 1.11 9.66 -3.37
C VAL A 4 -0.21 10.37 -3.11
N TYR A 5 -0.59 10.45 -1.83
CA TYR A 5 -1.80 11.15 -1.42
C TYR A 5 -1.53 12.65 -1.31
N ASP A 6 -2.35 13.46 -1.99
CA ASP A 6 -2.35 14.90 -1.88
C ASP A 6 -3.40 15.34 -0.85
N LEU A 7 -2.95 16.07 0.18
CA LEU A 7 -3.82 16.54 1.26
C LEU A 7 -4.75 17.67 0.84
N ALA A 8 -4.33 18.52 -0.10
CA ALA A 8 -5.14 19.64 -0.56
C ALA A 8 -6.27 19.17 -1.49
N GLU A 9 -5.96 18.21 -2.36
CA GLU A 9 -6.94 17.62 -3.30
C GLU A 9 -7.72 16.45 -2.68
N GLN A 10 -7.26 15.95 -1.54
CA GLN A 10 -7.75 14.75 -0.87
C GLN A 10 -7.82 13.53 -1.82
N ALA A 11 -6.86 13.43 -2.74
CA ALA A 11 -6.83 12.46 -3.82
C ALA A 11 -5.43 11.83 -3.98
N TYR A 12 -5.38 10.64 -4.57
CA TYR A 12 -4.10 9.99 -4.92
C TYR A 12 -3.67 10.37 -6.33
N HIS A 13 -2.45 10.91 -6.44
CA HIS A 13 -1.71 10.99 -7.70
C HIS A 13 -1.08 9.63 -7.96
N ARG A 14 -1.50 9.00 -9.07
CA ARG A 14 -1.20 7.60 -9.36
C ARG A 14 -0.15 7.50 -10.46
N GLU A 15 0.72 6.51 -10.32
CA GLU A 15 1.70 6.14 -11.33
C GLU A 15 1.51 4.66 -11.71
N ASP A 16 1.26 4.43 -13.00
CA ASP A 16 1.15 3.09 -13.57
C ASP A 16 2.50 2.64 -14.12
N LEU A 17 3.14 1.75 -13.38
CA LEU A 17 4.38 1.07 -13.77
C LEU A 17 4.00 -0.21 -14.53
N ASN A 18 4.08 -0.15 -15.86
CA ASN A 18 3.60 -1.20 -16.77
C ASN A 18 4.72 -2.10 -17.30
N GLU A 19 5.63 -2.49 -16.42
CA GLU A 19 6.75 -3.37 -16.72
C GLU A 19 6.98 -4.37 -15.57
N PHE A 20 7.76 -5.43 -15.84
CA PHE A 20 8.18 -6.33 -14.78
C PHE A 20 9.29 -5.68 -13.95
N MET A 21 9.08 -5.61 -12.65
CA MET A 21 10.00 -5.02 -11.69
C MET A 21 10.22 -5.96 -10.53
N GLU A 22 11.41 -5.91 -9.93
CA GLU A 22 11.71 -6.64 -8.72
C GLU A 22 11.07 -5.95 -7.51
N ILE A 23 10.47 -6.74 -6.61
CA ILE A 23 10.00 -6.24 -5.31
C ILE A 23 11.21 -6.17 -4.39
N ALA A 24 11.88 -5.03 -4.36
CA ALA A 24 13.01 -4.79 -3.46
C ALA A 24 12.57 -4.65 -1.99
N GLY A 25 11.32 -4.24 -1.76
CA GLY A 25 10.71 -4.20 -0.44
C GLY A 25 9.19 -4.08 -0.52
N LEU A 26 8.50 -4.81 0.36
CA LEU A 26 7.06 -4.70 0.56
C LEU A 26 6.79 -4.65 2.07
N THR A 27 6.18 -3.57 2.54
CA THR A 27 5.93 -3.36 3.97
C THR A 27 4.53 -2.80 4.17
N GLY A 28 3.87 -3.23 5.24
CA GLY A 28 2.58 -2.67 5.57
C GLY A 28 1.87 -3.39 6.69
N SER A 29 0.57 -3.18 6.75
CA SER A 29 -0.31 -3.76 7.76
C SER A 29 -1.57 -4.31 7.11
N VAL A 30 -2.17 -5.30 7.77
CA VAL A 30 -3.52 -5.77 7.47
C VAL A 30 -4.38 -5.47 8.69
N THR A 31 -5.35 -4.59 8.52
CA THR A 31 -6.30 -4.16 9.56
C THR A 31 -7.73 -4.49 9.11
N ARG A 32 -8.75 -3.96 9.79
CA ARG A 32 -10.13 -3.99 9.32
C ARG A 32 -10.71 -2.59 9.09
N MET A 33 -11.75 -2.50 8.27
CA MET A 33 -12.63 -1.33 8.17
C MET A 33 -14.04 -1.81 7.86
N ASN A 34 -15.01 -1.42 8.68
CA ASN A 34 -16.41 -1.88 8.55
C ASN A 34 -16.54 -3.42 8.48
N GLY A 35 -15.71 -4.14 9.25
CA GLY A 35 -15.67 -5.60 9.29
C GLY A 35 -14.85 -6.26 8.17
N GLU A 36 -14.52 -5.53 7.10
CA GLU A 36 -13.77 -6.06 5.95
C GLU A 36 -12.26 -5.94 6.14
N VAL A 37 -11.50 -6.82 5.49
CA VAL A 37 -10.04 -6.79 5.49
C VAL A 37 -9.55 -5.53 4.77
N TYR A 38 -8.64 -4.79 5.41
CA TYR A 38 -8.08 -3.55 4.88
C TYR A 38 -6.54 -3.62 4.87
N PRO A 39 -5.92 -3.94 3.72
CA PRO A 39 -4.48 -3.84 3.57
C PRO A 39 -4.06 -2.38 3.41
N HIS A 40 -2.93 -2.02 4.03
CA HIS A 40 -2.22 -0.78 3.73
C HIS A 40 -0.76 -1.14 3.52
N LEU A 41 -0.33 -1.13 2.26
CA LEU A 41 0.99 -1.57 1.81
C LEU A 41 1.74 -0.42 1.13
N HIS A 42 3.05 -0.38 1.33
CA HIS A 42 4.01 0.45 0.60
C HIS A 42 5.04 -0.50 -0.03
N ALA A 43 5.53 -0.12 -1.21
CA ALA A 43 6.49 -0.93 -1.95
C ALA A 43 7.68 -0.10 -2.43
N THR A 44 8.82 -0.77 -2.58
CA THR A 44 9.98 -0.32 -3.33
C THR A 44 10.19 -1.30 -4.46
N LEU A 45 10.19 -0.80 -5.68
CA LEU A 45 10.23 -1.57 -6.93
C LEU A 45 11.46 -1.16 -7.71
N ALA A 46 12.22 -2.13 -8.21
CA ALA A 46 13.42 -1.89 -9.01
C ALA A 46 13.22 -2.38 -10.44
N GLY A 47 13.39 -1.48 -11.42
CA GLY A 47 13.35 -1.81 -12.84
C GLY A 47 14.62 -2.51 -13.31
N GLN A 48 14.66 -2.90 -14.58
CA GLN A 48 15.79 -3.63 -15.17
C GLN A 48 17.11 -2.84 -15.15
N ASP A 49 17.05 -1.51 -15.19
CA ASP A 49 18.19 -0.61 -15.08
C ASP A 49 18.59 -0.28 -13.63
N ASN A 50 17.92 -0.90 -12.65
CA ASN A 50 17.97 -0.62 -11.22
C ASN A 50 17.42 0.77 -10.82
N ALA A 51 16.66 1.44 -11.70
CA ALA A 51 15.87 2.59 -11.29
C ALA A 51 14.81 2.17 -10.26
N VAL A 52 14.67 2.97 -9.21
CA VAL A 52 13.79 2.65 -8.08
C VAL A 52 12.56 3.53 -8.11
N HIS A 53 11.41 2.88 -7.99
CA HIS A 53 10.11 3.51 -7.81
C HIS A 53 9.55 3.07 -6.45
N ALA A 54 9.02 3.99 -5.66
CA ALA A 54 8.51 3.68 -4.33
C ALA A 54 7.29 4.51 -3.96
N GLY A 55 6.37 3.93 -3.21
CA GLY A 55 5.18 4.66 -2.76
C GLY A 55 4.10 3.77 -2.15
N HIS A 56 2.93 4.35 -1.92
CA HIS A 56 1.75 3.64 -1.45
C HIS A 56 1.25 2.71 -2.56
N VAL A 57 1.02 1.43 -2.23
CA VAL A 57 0.52 0.44 -3.17
C VAL A 57 -0.98 0.61 -3.34
N ILE A 58 -1.40 1.00 -4.53
CA ILE A 58 -2.82 0.99 -4.92
C ILE A 58 -3.19 -0.38 -5.49
N GLY A 59 -2.28 -0.99 -6.24
CA GLY A 59 -2.45 -2.34 -6.78
C GLY A 59 -1.15 -2.87 -7.38
N LEU A 60 -0.92 -4.16 -7.19
CA LEU A 60 0.21 -4.91 -7.75
C LEU A 60 -0.29 -6.21 -8.35
N VAL A 61 0.29 -6.60 -9.48
CA VAL A 61 0.09 -7.91 -10.10
C VAL A 61 1.40 -8.67 -10.01
N VAL A 62 1.36 -9.86 -9.42
CA VAL A 62 2.56 -10.70 -9.27
C VAL A 62 2.83 -11.41 -10.59
N GLY A 63 4.01 -11.19 -11.17
CA GLY A 63 4.43 -11.84 -12.41
C GLY A 63 4.88 -13.28 -12.19
N ALA A 64 5.96 -13.48 -11.41
CA ALA A 64 6.51 -14.80 -11.11
C ALA A 64 6.15 -15.26 -9.69
N THR A 65 6.72 -14.61 -8.67
CA THR A 65 6.45 -14.92 -7.26
C THR A 65 6.38 -13.63 -6.43
N CYS A 66 5.70 -13.71 -5.29
CA CYS A 66 5.77 -12.72 -4.22
C CYS A 66 5.88 -13.50 -2.92
N GLU A 67 7.07 -13.52 -2.35
CA GLU A 67 7.34 -14.23 -1.10
C GLU A 67 7.17 -13.26 0.05
N MET A 68 6.04 -13.37 0.77
CA MET A 68 5.70 -12.48 1.87
C MET A 68 5.55 -13.25 3.19
N PHE A 69 6.03 -12.64 4.27
CA PHE A 69 5.87 -13.15 5.62
C PHE A 69 4.85 -12.29 6.36
N VAL A 70 3.86 -12.93 6.98
CA VAL A 70 2.83 -12.25 7.76
C VAL A 70 3.01 -12.60 9.23
N ARG A 71 3.23 -11.58 10.06
CA ARG A 71 3.21 -11.72 11.52
C ARG A 71 1.83 -11.33 12.04
N VAL A 72 1.12 -12.31 12.58
CA VAL A 72 -0.17 -12.08 13.24
C VAL A 72 0.08 -11.53 14.65
N LEU A 73 -0.70 -10.52 15.03
CA LEU A 73 -0.69 -9.92 16.36
C LEU A 73 -2.06 -10.18 17.02
N ASP A 74 -2.08 -10.39 18.33
CA ASP A 74 -3.32 -10.57 19.07
C ASP A 74 -4.13 -9.26 19.13
N GLY A 75 -5.44 -9.37 18.96
CA GLY A 75 -6.37 -8.24 18.96
C GLY A 75 -6.88 -7.87 17.57
N GLU A 76 -7.62 -6.77 17.51
CA GLU A 76 -8.17 -6.22 16.27
C GLU A 76 -7.90 -4.72 16.22
N VAL A 77 -7.45 -4.24 15.06
CA VAL A 77 -7.28 -2.81 14.78
C VAL A 77 -8.20 -2.44 13.64
N ASN A 78 -9.04 -1.44 13.87
CA ASN A 78 -9.96 -0.91 12.88
C ASN A 78 -9.39 0.35 12.21
N ARG A 79 -10.08 0.80 11.16
CA ARG A 79 -9.86 2.09 10.53
C ARG A 79 -11.16 2.87 10.47
N ALA A 80 -11.04 4.18 10.52
CA ALA A 80 -12.14 5.11 10.30
C ALA A 80 -11.68 6.22 9.35
N ARG A 81 -12.63 6.80 8.61
CA ARG A 81 -12.39 7.99 7.80
C ARG A 81 -12.09 9.16 8.73
N ASP A 82 -10.96 9.83 8.50
CA ASP A 82 -10.70 11.15 9.06
C ASP A 82 -11.23 12.19 8.06
N GLU A 83 -12.29 12.90 8.42
CA GLU A 83 -12.94 13.87 7.54
C GLU A 83 -12.06 15.09 7.26
N SER A 84 -11.18 15.46 8.19
CA SER A 84 -10.26 16.59 7.99
C SER A 84 -9.15 16.25 6.99
N LEU A 85 -8.72 14.99 6.98
CA LEU A 85 -7.62 14.52 6.14
C LEU A 85 -8.09 13.86 4.85
N GLY A 86 -9.36 13.44 4.75
CA GLY A 86 -9.87 12.74 3.58
C GLY A 86 -9.28 11.34 3.41
N ILE A 87 -8.79 10.69 4.48
CA ILE A 87 -8.14 9.38 4.41
C ILE A 87 -8.52 8.49 5.59
N ASN A 88 -8.39 7.17 5.42
CA ASN A 88 -8.70 6.19 6.46
C ASN A 88 -7.50 5.98 7.38
N THR A 89 -7.62 6.41 8.64
CA THR A 89 -6.58 6.29 9.66
C THR A 89 -6.86 5.13 10.59
N ILE A 90 -5.82 4.66 11.30
CA ILE A 90 -5.96 3.61 12.30
C ILE A 90 -6.80 4.14 13.48
N ARG A 91 -7.73 3.31 13.94
CA ARG A 91 -8.51 3.51 15.15
C ARG A 91 -8.35 2.29 16.06
N PHE A 92 -7.74 2.53 17.22
CA PHE A 92 -7.55 1.53 18.27
C PHE A 92 -8.80 1.38 19.13
#